data_AF-A0A0S7WHJ2-F1
#
_entry.id   AF-A0A0S7WHJ2-F1
#
_cell.length_a   1.000
_cell.length_b   1.000
_cell.length_c   1.000
_cell.angle_alpha   90.00
_cell.angle_beta   90.00
_cell.angle_gamma   90.00
#
_symmetry.space_group_name_H-M   'P 1'
#
loop_
_entity.id
_entity.type
_entity.pdbx_description
1 polymer ?
#
loop_
_entity_poly.entity_id
_entity_poly.type
_entity_poly.pdbx_seq_one_letter_code
_entity_poly.pdbx_strand_id
1 'polypeptide(L)'
;MNERQLPILVGVAQYTNRSDDLADALEPLEMMAKVARQAEEDAECKGLLERLDSVGVANILSWSYGDVPGLLAEAVGAQPTDKTYTTVGATAPQWLINRTAERIVRGEARLALVAGAEAMRSMVRLRGSGRRRWRRWTAPEAMAGDPRVGSTDIEIGHGANAPLRIYPLFENAIRAHKGRSIADHQQRLAALCERLAQVAKDNPFSWFRDGKTAEEIGTVTPENRMICFPYPKYMNAIMEVDQAAAVIMTNVGTAQELGIPKEKWAYIWGCADAVDLWYLSERLNYYSSPAMALVGRRALEMAGLGIDEIDWFDLYSCFPSAVEVALDMLGIAEDDPRPITLAGGLPYFGGPGNNYSLHAICAMVDRLRGEPQRKALVSAMGWYFTKHAQGIYSGMPPEREWRRADSPQDQAELDAMPHPTLVEAAQGAGTVETYTVVFDRDGEPKFGIVFGRLEDGGRFIANAEPDPELLRWMTQEEMVGRRAKVRHDAETGRNIVTIE
;
A
#
# COMPACT_ATOMS: atom_id res chain seq x y z
N MET A 1 19.23 -28.34 6.18
CA MET A 1 18.86 -26.92 6.41
C MET A 1 19.53 -26.45 7.69
N ASN A 2 20.20 -25.30 7.68
CA ASN A 2 20.72 -24.72 8.92
C ASN A 2 19.61 -23.90 9.60
N GLU A 3 18.80 -24.55 10.43
CA GLU A 3 17.68 -23.89 11.13
C GLU A 3 18.12 -22.64 11.90
N ARG A 4 19.38 -22.58 12.36
CA ARG A 4 19.94 -21.42 13.07
C ARG A 4 19.95 -20.14 12.24
N GLN A 5 19.97 -20.24 10.91
CA GLN A 5 20.00 -19.08 10.00
C GLN A 5 18.61 -18.60 9.59
N LEU A 6 17.53 -19.32 9.93
CA LEU A 6 16.17 -18.94 9.54
C LEU A 6 15.83 -17.54 10.10
N PRO A 7 15.38 -16.60 9.24
CA PRO A 7 15.03 -15.26 9.66
C PRO A 7 13.65 -15.26 10.36
N ILE A 8 13.58 -14.55 11.47
CA ILE A 8 12.40 -14.48 12.34
C ILE A 8 12.14 -13.03 12.76
N LEU A 9 10.86 -12.68 12.89
CA LEU A 9 10.39 -11.52 13.62
C LEU A 9 10.28 -11.91 15.10
N VAL A 10 10.80 -11.09 16.01
CA VAL A 10 10.87 -11.42 17.45
C VAL A 10 10.22 -10.41 18.36
N GLY A 11 10.02 -9.17 17.91
CA GLY A 11 9.36 -8.12 18.68
C GLY A 11 8.57 -7.23 17.74
N VAL A 12 7.34 -6.89 18.10
CA VAL A 12 6.48 -6.01 17.31
C VAL A 12 5.78 -5.00 18.21
N ALA A 13 5.53 -3.80 17.69
CA ALA A 13 4.74 -2.81 18.40
C ALA A 13 4.06 -1.82 17.45
N GLN A 14 2.95 -1.27 17.93
CA GLN A 14 2.14 -0.29 17.21
C GLN A 14 1.77 0.87 18.15
N TYR A 15 1.59 2.04 17.57
CA TYR A 15 1.16 3.25 18.25
C TYR A 15 0.14 4.00 17.39
N THR A 16 -0.87 4.58 18.03
CA THR A 16 -1.87 5.43 17.40
C THR A 16 -2.24 6.56 18.34
N ASN A 17 -2.08 7.79 17.88
CA ASN A 17 -2.48 8.98 18.62
C ASN A 17 -3.73 9.62 18.01
N ARG A 18 -4.86 9.52 18.72
CA ARG A 18 -6.11 10.18 18.31
C ARG A 18 -6.39 11.47 19.09
N SER A 19 -5.50 11.87 20.00
CA SER A 19 -5.71 13.02 20.88
C SER A 19 -5.91 14.31 20.09
N ASP A 20 -6.82 15.15 20.57
CA ASP A 20 -7.00 16.51 20.09
C ASP A 20 -6.04 17.50 20.78
N ASP A 21 -5.30 17.11 21.80
CA ASP A 21 -4.33 18.01 22.42
C ASP A 21 -3.02 18.08 21.59
N LEU A 22 -2.57 19.29 21.26
CA LEU A 22 -1.27 19.51 20.61
C LEU A 22 -0.09 19.17 21.54
N ALA A 23 -0.32 19.07 22.86
CA ALA A 23 0.66 18.58 23.82
C ALA A 23 0.99 17.09 23.61
N ASP A 24 0.07 16.33 23.03
CA ASP A 24 0.26 14.90 22.74
C ASP A 24 0.85 14.64 21.34
N ALA A 25 1.00 15.69 20.52
CA ALA A 25 1.55 15.60 19.17
C ALA A 25 3.06 15.30 19.22
N LEU A 26 3.42 14.04 18.97
CA LEU A 26 4.79 13.57 18.79
C LEU A 26 5.24 13.76 17.33
N GLU A 27 6.52 14.03 17.11
CA GLU A 27 7.08 13.96 15.76
C GLU A 27 7.33 12.49 15.32
N PRO A 28 7.40 12.20 14.01
CA PRO A 28 7.61 10.84 13.52
C PRO A 28 8.81 10.09 14.14
N LEU A 29 9.94 10.78 14.36
CA LEU A 29 11.11 10.19 15.01
C LEU A 29 10.82 9.73 16.45
N GLU A 30 10.11 10.55 17.24
CA GLU A 30 9.71 10.22 18.61
C GLU A 30 8.72 9.05 18.64
N MET A 31 7.80 9.02 17.68
CA MET A 31 6.84 7.93 17.53
C MET A 31 7.56 6.61 17.22
N MET A 32 8.50 6.60 16.28
CA MET A 32 9.31 5.42 15.95
C MET A 32 10.16 4.95 17.14
N ALA A 33 10.82 5.87 17.85
CA ALA A 33 11.60 5.52 19.04
C ALA A 33 10.71 4.94 20.16
N LYS A 34 9.47 5.43 20.30
CA LYS A 34 8.48 4.87 21.23
C LYS A 34 8.12 3.43 20.87
N VAL A 35 7.74 3.15 19.63
CA VAL A 35 7.36 1.79 19.22
C VAL A 35 8.56 0.85 19.18
N ALA A 36 9.77 1.32 18.89
CA ALA A 36 10.98 0.48 18.98
C ALA A 36 11.20 -0.06 20.40
N ARG A 37 11.06 0.79 21.43
CA ARG A 37 11.13 0.36 22.85
C ARG A 37 10.02 -0.61 23.22
N GLN A 38 8.81 -0.38 22.73
CA GLN A 38 7.69 -1.29 22.94
C GLN A 38 7.88 -2.64 22.23
N ALA A 39 8.55 -2.66 21.07
CA ALA A 39 8.88 -3.89 20.36
C ALA A 39 9.95 -4.72 21.11
N GLU A 40 10.89 -4.06 21.80
CA GLU A 40 11.83 -4.72 22.71
C GLU A 40 11.11 -5.31 23.93
N GLU A 41 10.17 -4.56 24.53
CA GLU A 41 9.31 -5.05 25.60
C GLU A 41 8.51 -6.29 25.14
N ASP A 42 7.93 -6.24 23.94
CA ASP A 42 7.20 -7.36 23.34
C ASP A 42 8.09 -8.60 23.09
N ALA A 43 9.35 -8.40 22.71
CA ALA A 43 10.32 -9.49 22.54
C ALA A 43 10.72 -10.16 23.87
N GLU A 44 10.34 -9.58 25.02
CA GLU A 44 10.66 -10.07 26.37
C GLU A 44 12.17 -10.28 26.60
N CYS A 45 13.00 -9.50 25.92
CA CYS A 45 14.45 -9.56 26.02
C CYS A 45 15.02 -8.14 26.07
N LYS A 46 15.76 -7.82 27.14
CA LYS A 46 16.28 -6.47 27.38
C LYS A 46 17.59 -6.23 26.64
N GLY A 47 17.80 -5.00 26.17
CA GLY A 47 19.05 -4.58 25.55
C GLY A 47 19.24 -5.13 24.13
N LEU A 48 18.14 -5.47 23.45
CA LEU A 48 18.14 -5.75 22.02
C LEU A 48 18.43 -4.47 21.23
N LEU A 49 17.83 -3.34 21.62
CA LEU A 49 17.98 -2.09 20.86
C LEU A 49 19.44 -1.61 20.81
N GLU A 50 20.14 -1.67 21.93
CA GLU A 50 21.57 -1.30 22.03
C GLU A 50 22.48 -2.18 21.15
N ARG A 51 22.01 -3.37 20.77
CA ARG A 51 22.73 -4.36 19.96
C ARG A 51 22.35 -4.36 18.49
N LEU A 52 21.46 -3.45 18.06
CA LEU A 52 21.06 -3.35 16.66
C LEU A 52 22.27 -3.04 15.78
N ASP A 53 22.45 -3.84 14.73
CA ASP A 53 23.45 -3.62 13.68
C ASP A 53 22.85 -3.11 12.37
N SER A 54 21.52 -3.20 12.22
CA SER A 54 20.77 -2.70 11.06
C SER A 54 19.50 -1.95 11.48
N VAL A 55 19.27 -0.78 10.86
CA VAL A 55 18.05 0.02 11.04
C VAL A 55 17.48 0.42 9.67
N GLY A 56 16.27 -0.06 9.39
CA GLY A 56 15.47 0.29 8.22
C GLY A 56 14.29 1.17 8.59
N VAL A 57 14.11 2.29 7.89
CA VAL A 57 12.98 3.20 8.09
C VAL A 57 12.20 3.39 6.80
N ALA A 58 10.90 3.11 6.86
CA ALA A 58 9.97 3.41 5.76
C ALA A 58 9.83 4.93 5.61
N ASN A 59 9.74 5.40 4.36
CA ASN A 59 9.66 6.82 4.04
C ASN A 59 8.51 7.53 4.77
N ILE A 60 8.80 8.71 5.34
CA ILE A 60 7.85 9.54 6.08
C ILE A 60 7.35 10.65 5.15
N LEU A 61 6.03 10.73 4.97
CA LEU A 61 5.38 11.74 4.13
C LEU A 61 5.13 13.04 4.89
N SER A 62 4.78 12.94 6.17
CA SER A 62 4.41 14.08 7.01
C SER A 62 5.57 14.97 7.42
N TRP A 63 6.81 14.45 7.44
CA TRP A 63 8.01 15.18 7.81
C TRP A 63 9.27 14.59 7.16
N SER A 64 10.42 15.29 7.27
CA SER A 64 11.70 14.79 6.75
C SER A 64 12.86 15.13 7.67
N TYR A 65 13.85 14.25 7.65
CA TYR A 65 15.09 14.32 8.39
C TYR A 65 16.24 13.93 7.45
N GLY A 66 17.47 14.32 7.78
CA GLY A 66 18.67 14.01 6.98
C GLY A 66 18.97 12.52 6.99
N ASP A 67 19.50 12.04 8.12
CA ASP A 67 19.74 10.62 8.39
C ASP A 67 18.71 10.09 9.41
N VAL A 68 17.48 9.83 8.97
CA VAL A 68 16.43 9.36 9.89
C VAL A 68 16.75 8.01 10.55
N PRO A 69 17.34 7.01 9.87
CA PRO A 69 17.72 5.76 10.53
C PRO A 69 18.82 5.97 11.56
N GLY A 70 19.79 6.85 11.31
CA GLY A 70 20.83 7.20 12.26
C GLY A 70 20.30 7.95 13.49
N LEU A 71 19.39 8.91 13.28
CA LEU A 71 18.71 9.60 14.37
C LEU A 71 17.84 8.66 15.21
N LEU A 72 17.18 7.69 14.57
CA LEU A 72 16.40 6.67 15.28
C LEU A 72 17.32 5.76 16.10
N ALA A 73 18.45 5.33 15.52
CA ALA A 73 19.45 4.55 16.21
C ALA A 73 19.98 5.27 17.46
N GLU A 74 20.36 6.54 17.33
CA GLU A 74 20.78 7.36 18.47
C GLU A 74 19.70 7.44 19.55
N ALA A 75 18.45 7.66 19.16
CA ALA A 75 17.32 7.76 20.08
C ALA A 75 17.04 6.48 20.88
N VAL A 76 17.47 5.32 20.38
CA VAL A 76 17.33 4.01 21.05
C VAL A 76 18.66 3.46 21.59
N GLY A 77 19.74 4.25 21.54
CA GLY A 77 21.06 3.85 22.06
C GLY A 77 21.84 2.87 21.17
N ALA A 78 21.47 2.73 19.90
CA ALA A 78 22.11 1.85 18.93
C ALA A 78 23.20 2.56 18.11
N GLN A 79 24.15 1.78 17.58
CA GLN A 79 25.16 2.25 16.62
C GLN A 79 25.25 1.28 15.43
N PRO A 80 24.20 1.19 14.59
CA PRO A 80 24.15 0.24 13.49
C PRO A 80 25.15 0.63 12.41
N THR A 81 25.71 -0.39 11.75
CA THR A 81 26.55 -0.20 10.56
C THR A 81 25.71 -0.13 9.30
N ASP A 82 24.50 -0.69 9.33
CA ASP A 82 23.55 -0.67 8.23
C ASP A 82 22.37 0.27 8.51
N LYS A 83 22.14 1.21 7.59
CA LYS A 83 21.09 2.22 7.69
C LYS A 83 20.40 2.34 6.35
N THR A 84 19.09 2.11 6.34
CA THR A 84 18.27 2.21 5.12
C THR A 84 17.08 3.12 5.36
N TYR A 85 16.94 4.16 4.54
CA TYR A 85 15.72 4.97 4.45
C TYR A 85 15.11 4.77 3.07
N THR A 86 13.83 4.43 2.96
CA THR A 86 13.26 4.08 1.64
C THR A 86 12.85 5.31 0.83
N THR A 87 12.71 5.09 -0.47
CA THR A 87 11.87 5.92 -1.35
C THR A 87 10.39 5.77 -0.99
N VAL A 88 9.55 6.64 -1.54
CA VAL A 88 8.09 6.61 -1.36
C VAL A 88 7.48 5.35 -1.99
N GLY A 89 6.52 4.78 -1.28
CA GLY A 89 5.72 3.62 -1.66
C GLY A 89 5.35 2.78 -0.44
N ALA A 90 4.07 2.44 -0.27
CA ALA A 90 3.62 1.62 0.86
C ALA A 90 4.01 0.13 0.80
N THR A 91 4.80 -0.25 -0.22
CA THR A 91 5.62 -1.47 -0.22
C THR A 91 6.75 -1.44 0.80
N ALA A 92 7.20 -0.25 1.21
CA ALA A 92 8.45 -0.04 1.93
C ALA A 92 8.64 -0.98 3.15
N PRO A 93 7.66 -1.17 4.05
CA PRO A 93 7.83 -2.07 5.19
C PRO A 93 8.10 -3.54 4.82
N GLN A 94 7.26 -4.13 3.96
CA GLN A 94 7.45 -5.51 3.52
C GLN A 94 8.73 -5.66 2.69
N TRP A 95 9.05 -4.67 1.86
CA TRP A 95 10.28 -4.62 1.06
C TRP A 95 11.55 -4.56 1.95
N LEU A 96 11.51 -3.79 3.05
CA LEU A 96 12.57 -3.76 4.06
C LEU A 96 12.70 -5.12 4.73
N ILE A 97 11.59 -5.71 5.19
CA ILE A 97 11.60 -7.04 5.83
C ILE A 97 12.19 -8.11 4.91
N ASN A 98 11.82 -8.14 3.62
CA ASN A 98 12.38 -9.09 2.66
C ASN A 98 13.91 -8.98 2.54
N ARG A 99 14.43 -7.75 2.48
CA ARG A 99 15.88 -7.49 2.38
C ARG A 99 16.61 -7.74 3.68
N THR A 100 16.05 -7.33 4.81
CA THR A 100 16.59 -7.59 6.14
C THR A 100 16.68 -9.10 6.39
N ALA A 101 15.66 -9.87 6.02
CA ALA A 101 15.68 -11.33 6.10
C ALA A 101 16.80 -11.94 5.27
N GLU A 102 16.99 -11.48 4.03
CA GLU A 102 18.07 -11.94 3.16
C GLU A 102 19.46 -11.66 3.74
N ARG A 103 19.67 -10.46 4.27
CA ARG A 103 20.91 -10.07 4.94
C ARG A 103 21.18 -10.90 6.19
N ILE A 104 20.14 -11.20 6.98
CA ILE A 104 20.23 -12.09 8.14
C ILE A 104 20.69 -13.50 7.74
N VAL A 105 20.10 -14.07 6.69
CA VAL A 105 20.49 -15.40 6.19
C VAL A 105 21.93 -15.41 5.67
N ARG A 106 22.36 -14.33 5.01
CA ARG A 106 23.74 -14.15 4.53
C ARG A 106 24.75 -13.84 5.63
N GLY A 107 24.30 -13.57 6.86
CA GLY A 107 25.17 -13.18 7.98
C GLY A 107 25.67 -11.73 7.90
N GLU A 108 25.03 -10.90 7.08
CA GLU A 108 25.34 -9.47 6.88
C GLU A 108 24.62 -8.56 7.89
N ALA A 109 23.62 -9.10 8.60
CA ALA A 109 22.92 -8.47 9.71
C ALA A 109 22.61 -9.53 10.77
N ARG A 110 22.73 -9.19 12.05
CA ARG A 110 22.45 -10.11 13.16
C ARG A 110 21.19 -9.70 13.92
N LEU A 111 20.97 -8.40 14.13
CA LEU A 111 19.81 -7.88 14.86
C LEU A 111 19.37 -6.56 14.23
N ALA A 112 18.17 -6.55 13.67
CA ALA A 112 17.69 -5.45 12.85
C ALA A 112 16.38 -4.87 13.38
N LEU A 113 16.17 -3.57 13.16
CA LEU A 113 14.93 -2.85 13.42
C LEU A 113 14.37 -2.34 12.10
N VAL A 114 13.10 -2.64 11.83
CA VAL A 114 12.31 -2.01 10.76
C VAL A 114 11.24 -1.14 11.42
N ALA A 115 11.20 0.15 11.10
CA ALA A 115 10.25 1.09 11.69
C ALA A 115 9.63 2.04 10.66
N GLY A 116 8.50 2.63 11.02
CA GLY A 116 7.91 3.73 10.25
C GLY A 116 6.86 4.47 11.08
N ALA A 117 6.59 5.71 10.68
CA ALA A 117 5.61 6.57 11.33
C ALA A 117 5.05 7.60 10.36
N GLU A 118 3.78 7.96 10.55
CA GLU A 118 3.19 9.17 10.00
C GLU A 118 2.54 9.98 11.11
N ALA A 119 2.71 11.29 11.05
CA ALA A 119 2.13 12.26 11.97
C ALA A 119 1.34 13.34 11.19
N MET A 120 0.66 12.94 10.12
CA MET A 120 0.06 13.88 9.16
C MET A 120 -1.03 14.74 9.82
N ARG A 121 -1.83 14.15 10.72
CA ARG A 121 -2.87 14.89 11.44
C ARG A 121 -2.25 15.93 12.36
N SER A 122 -1.27 15.53 13.17
CA SER A 122 -0.54 16.45 14.04
C SER A 122 0.17 17.55 13.26
N MET A 123 0.79 17.22 12.12
CA MET A 123 1.49 18.17 11.25
C MET A 123 0.56 19.28 10.74
N VAL A 124 -0.61 18.90 10.20
CA VAL A 124 -1.60 19.86 9.68
C VAL A 124 -2.08 20.81 10.78
N ARG A 125 -2.37 20.28 11.98
CA ARG A 125 -2.86 21.08 13.11
C ARG A 125 -1.79 21.98 13.70
N LEU A 126 -0.55 21.50 13.83
CA LEU A 126 0.59 22.31 14.29
C LEU A 126 0.86 23.48 13.34
N ARG A 127 0.88 23.23 12.02
CA ARG A 127 1.01 24.30 11.01
C ARG A 127 -0.10 25.33 11.14
N GLY A 128 -1.35 24.90 11.30
CA GLY A 128 -2.50 25.80 11.49
C GLY A 128 -2.43 26.63 12.78
N SER A 129 -1.76 26.13 13.82
CA SER A 129 -1.60 26.83 15.12
C SER A 129 -0.44 27.83 15.17
N GLY A 130 0.48 27.80 14.17
CA GLY A 130 1.72 28.58 14.19
C GLY A 130 2.79 28.12 15.18
N ARG A 131 2.54 27.06 15.97
CA ARG A 131 3.52 26.50 16.92
C ARG A 131 4.58 25.67 16.17
N ARG A 132 5.85 25.80 16.58
CA ARG A 132 6.96 24.95 16.13
C ARG A 132 7.49 24.12 17.30
N ARG A 133 7.23 22.82 17.28
CA ARG A 133 7.69 21.88 18.33
C ARG A 133 8.64 20.80 17.80
N TRP A 134 8.50 20.45 16.52
CA TRP A 134 9.28 19.37 15.91
C TRP A 134 10.68 19.82 15.52
N ARG A 135 11.57 18.84 15.35
CA ARG A 135 12.92 19.10 14.84
C ARG A 135 12.85 19.81 13.51
N ARG A 136 13.90 20.58 13.23
CA ARG A 136 14.02 21.28 11.96
C ARG A 136 13.98 20.26 10.82
N TRP A 137 13.10 20.51 9.85
CA TRP A 137 13.06 19.77 8.60
C TRP A 137 14.41 19.85 7.89
N THR A 138 14.89 18.70 7.42
CA THR A 138 16.04 18.60 6.53
C THR A 138 15.75 17.60 5.41
N ALA A 139 16.34 17.86 4.23
CA ALA A 139 16.22 16.95 3.10
C ALA A 139 16.92 15.62 3.43
N PRO A 140 16.39 14.47 2.99
CA PRO A 140 17.04 13.18 3.20
C PRO A 140 18.42 13.14 2.55
N GLU A 141 19.40 12.57 3.25
CA GLU A 141 20.77 12.43 2.74
C GLU A 141 20.87 11.34 1.68
N ALA A 142 20.11 10.26 1.86
CA ALA A 142 20.02 9.14 0.93
C ALA A 142 18.66 8.44 1.03
N MET A 143 18.21 7.85 -0.07
CA MET A 143 17.02 7.00 -0.12
C MET A 143 17.31 5.74 -0.94
N ALA A 144 16.76 4.61 -0.50
CA ALA A 144 16.88 3.31 -1.14
C ALA A 144 15.63 2.96 -1.96
N GLY A 145 15.85 2.35 -3.13
CA GLY A 145 14.81 2.01 -4.09
C GLY A 145 14.68 3.05 -5.20
N ASP A 146 13.65 2.88 -6.04
CA ASP A 146 13.43 3.72 -7.22
C ASP A 146 12.81 5.08 -6.86
N PRO A 147 13.51 6.21 -7.14
CA PRO A 147 13.08 7.55 -6.76
C PRO A 147 12.18 8.23 -7.79
N ARG A 148 11.82 7.56 -8.90
CA ARG A 148 10.91 8.14 -9.91
C ARG A 148 9.61 8.61 -9.25
N VAL A 149 9.04 9.69 -9.80
CA VAL A 149 7.69 10.14 -9.42
C VAL A 149 6.65 9.25 -10.07
N GLY A 150 5.48 9.08 -9.43
CA GLY A 150 4.46 8.13 -9.89
C GLY A 150 3.68 8.51 -11.14
N SER A 151 3.85 9.72 -11.68
CA SER A 151 3.11 10.20 -12.85
C SER A 151 4.01 10.96 -13.82
N THR A 152 3.70 10.86 -15.11
CA THR A 152 4.31 11.68 -16.17
C THR A 152 3.71 13.09 -16.22
N ASP A 153 4.36 14.00 -16.93
CA ASP A 153 3.85 15.37 -17.11
C ASP A 153 2.48 15.39 -17.82
N ILE A 154 2.25 14.49 -18.79
CA ILE A 154 0.95 14.40 -19.46
C ILE A 154 -0.15 13.88 -18.53
N GLU A 155 0.15 12.90 -17.67
CA GLU A 155 -0.80 12.37 -16.69
C GLU A 155 -1.18 13.47 -15.69
N ILE A 156 -0.19 14.23 -15.24
CA ILE A 156 -0.39 15.42 -14.39
C ILE A 156 -1.22 16.48 -15.11
N GLY A 157 -0.92 16.78 -16.37
CA GLY A 157 -1.61 17.77 -17.19
C GLY A 157 -3.11 17.52 -17.32
N HIS A 158 -3.53 16.25 -17.32
CA HIS A 158 -4.93 15.80 -17.41
C HIS A 158 -5.57 15.50 -16.03
N GLY A 159 -4.82 15.69 -14.94
CA GLY A 159 -5.31 15.50 -13.57
C GLY A 159 -5.22 14.07 -13.03
N ALA A 160 -4.59 13.13 -13.75
CA ALA A 160 -4.32 11.77 -13.33
C ALA A 160 -3.02 11.71 -12.49
N ASN A 161 -3.02 12.34 -11.32
CA ASN A 161 -1.80 12.53 -10.50
C ASN A 161 -1.98 12.32 -8.99
N ALA A 162 -3.13 11.80 -8.57
CA ALA A 162 -3.42 11.55 -7.18
C ALA A 162 -4.10 10.19 -7.03
N PRO A 163 -3.80 9.41 -5.96
CA PRO A 163 -4.42 8.10 -5.74
C PRO A 163 -5.96 8.17 -5.81
N LEU A 164 -6.57 9.18 -5.19
CA LEU A 164 -8.02 9.38 -5.19
C LEU A 164 -8.63 9.58 -6.58
N ARG A 165 -7.84 9.93 -7.61
CA ARG A 165 -8.28 10.08 -9.00
C ARG A 165 -7.89 8.88 -9.86
N ILE A 166 -6.78 8.24 -9.55
CA ILE A 166 -6.23 7.14 -10.35
C ILE A 166 -6.86 5.80 -10.01
N TYR A 167 -7.01 5.45 -8.73
CA TYR A 167 -7.63 4.17 -8.36
C TYR A 167 -9.08 4.01 -8.87
N PRO A 168 -9.91 5.07 -8.95
CA PRO A 168 -11.19 5.00 -9.65
C PRO A 168 -11.11 4.60 -11.13
N LEU A 169 -10.03 4.94 -11.84
CA LEU A 169 -9.80 4.47 -13.22
C LEU A 169 -9.60 2.95 -13.24
N PHE A 170 -8.85 2.40 -12.30
CA PHE A 170 -8.75 0.94 -12.18
C PHE A 170 -10.13 0.33 -11.86
N GLU A 171 -10.88 0.93 -10.94
CA GLU A 171 -12.19 0.40 -10.54
C GLU A 171 -13.22 0.33 -11.67
N ASN A 172 -13.34 1.39 -12.48
CA ASN A 172 -14.26 1.36 -13.62
C ASN A 172 -13.83 0.35 -14.69
N ALA A 173 -12.51 0.15 -14.88
CA ALA A 173 -12.02 -0.88 -15.77
C ALA A 173 -12.28 -2.30 -15.24
N ILE A 174 -12.14 -2.53 -13.93
CA ILE A 174 -12.47 -3.79 -13.26
C ILE A 174 -13.96 -4.10 -13.42
N ARG A 175 -14.83 -3.13 -13.13
CA ARG A 175 -16.29 -3.26 -13.33
C ARG A 175 -16.61 -3.72 -14.76
N ALA A 176 -16.08 -2.99 -15.75
CA ALA A 176 -16.33 -3.26 -17.15
C ALA A 176 -15.79 -4.63 -17.57
N HIS A 177 -14.57 -4.99 -17.14
CA HIS A 177 -13.97 -6.29 -17.40
C HIS A 177 -14.81 -7.45 -16.82
N LYS A 178 -15.37 -7.26 -15.63
CA LYS A 178 -16.26 -8.23 -14.97
C LYS A 178 -17.70 -8.19 -15.49
N GLY A 179 -18.02 -7.31 -16.44
CA GLY A 179 -19.35 -7.20 -17.04
C GLY A 179 -20.45 -6.79 -16.06
N ARG A 180 -20.11 -6.07 -14.98
CA ARG A 180 -21.05 -5.69 -13.92
C ARG A 180 -21.77 -4.40 -14.25
N SER A 181 -23.02 -4.30 -13.82
CA SER A 181 -23.71 -3.00 -13.78
C SER A 181 -23.09 -2.09 -12.72
N ILE A 182 -23.26 -0.79 -12.87
CA ILE A 182 -22.80 0.20 -11.88
C ILE A 182 -23.39 -0.11 -10.49
N ALA A 183 -24.69 -0.41 -10.42
CA ALA A 183 -25.38 -0.67 -9.17
C ALA A 183 -24.89 -1.96 -8.48
N ASP A 184 -24.75 -3.06 -9.23
CA ASP A 184 -24.22 -4.33 -8.69
C ASP A 184 -22.79 -4.15 -8.18
N HIS A 185 -21.94 -3.47 -8.95
CA HIS A 185 -20.56 -3.23 -8.55
C HIS A 185 -20.49 -2.40 -7.26
N GLN A 186 -21.27 -1.33 -7.16
CA GLN A 186 -21.31 -0.50 -5.94
C GLN A 186 -21.71 -1.28 -4.68
N GLN A 187 -22.68 -2.19 -4.79
CA GLN A 187 -23.07 -3.06 -3.68
C GLN A 187 -21.93 -3.98 -3.25
N ARG A 188 -21.18 -4.52 -4.21
CA ARG A 188 -19.99 -5.36 -3.95
C ARG A 188 -18.86 -4.59 -3.29
N LEU A 189 -18.56 -3.38 -3.78
CA LEU A 189 -17.55 -2.51 -3.17
C LEU A 189 -17.91 -2.19 -1.71
N ALA A 190 -19.18 -1.89 -1.45
CA ALA A 190 -19.66 -1.61 -0.11
C ALA A 190 -19.55 -2.82 0.83
N ALA A 191 -19.91 -4.01 0.35
CA ALA A 191 -19.78 -5.27 1.11
C ALA A 191 -18.30 -5.63 1.39
N LEU A 192 -17.41 -5.43 0.41
CA LEU A 192 -15.97 -5.60 0.60
C LEU A 192 -15.44 -4.67 1.69
N CYS A 193 -15.81 -3.39 1.60
CA CYS A 193 -15.44 -2.38 2.57
C CYS A 193 -15.99 -2.66 3.98
N GLU A 194 -17.22 -3.17 4.10
CA GLU A 194 -17.78 -3.61 5.39
C GLU A 194 -16.92 -4.70 6.04
N ARG A 195 -16.43 -5.69 5.27
CA ARG A 195 -15.52 -6.73 5.80
C ARG A 195 -14.26 -6.12 6.42
N LEU A 196 -13.70 -5.07 5.80
CA LEU A 196 -12.54 -4.35 6.34
C LEU A 196 -12.92 -3.56 7.61
N ALA A 197 -14.04 -2.85 7.57
CA ALA A 197 -14.53 -2.03 8.68
C ALA A 197 -14.85 -2.85 9.94
N GLN A 198 -15.39 -4.07 9.78
CA GLN A 198 -15.65 -4.96 10.92
C GLN A 198 -14.37 -5.42 11.60
N VAL A 199 -13.28 -5.68 10.86
CA VAL A 199 -11.98 -5.97 11.47
C VAL A 199 -11.41 -4.71 12.15
N ALA A 200 -11.54 -3.55 11.53
CA ALA A 200 -11.04 -2.30 12.09
C ALA A 200 -11.71 -1.92 13.42
N LYS A 201 -13.02 -2.18 13.56
CA LYS A 201 -13.83 -1.93 14.77
C LYS A 201 -13.17 -2.46 16.04
N ASP A 202 -12.73 -3.71 15.99
CA ASP A 202 -12.19 -4.42 17.16
C ASP A 202 -10.69 -4.18 17.35
N ASN A 203 -10.00 -3.67 16.33
CA ASN A 203 -8.57 -3.37 16.42
C ASN A 203 -8.30 -2.05 17.19
N PRO A 204 -7.57 -2.08 18.33
CA PRO A 204 -7.33 -0.91 19.16
C PRO A 204 -6.45 0.16 18.51
N PHE A 205 -5.75 -0.16 17.41
CA PHE A 205 -4.91 0.77 16.65
C PHE A 205 -5.64 1.42 15.47
N SER A 206 -6.86 1.00 15.14
CA SER A 206 -7.62 1.58 14.03
C SER A 206 -8.01 3.03 14.28
N TRP A 207 -7.91 3.87 13.26
CA TRP A 207 -8.30 5.26 13.32
C TRP A 207 -9.81 5.43 13.52
N PHE A 208 -10.60 4.74 12.70
CA PHE A 208 -12.05 4.65 12.81
C PHE A 208 -12.46 3.25 13.27
N ARG A 209 -13.30 3.21 14.31
CA ARG A 209 -13.72 1.97 15.00
C ARG A 209 -15.23 1.83 15.09
N ASP A 210 -15.95 2.54 14.24
CA ASP A 210 -17.41 2.57 14.19
C ASP A 210 -18.02 1.35 13.49
N GLY A 211 -17.22 0.59 12.72
CA GLY A 211 -17.65 -0.69 12.14
C GLY A 211 -18.81 -0.51 11.16
N LYS A 212 -18.66 0.46 10.25
CA LYS A 212 -19.69 0.82 9.27
C LYS A 212 -20.19 -0.39 8.48
N THR A 213 -21.49 -0.38 8.23
CA THR A 213 -22.19 -1.37 7.41
C THR A 213 -22.03 -1.08 5.92
N ALA A 214 -22.29 -2.08 5.08
CA ALA A 214 -22.27 -1.90 3.62
C ALA A 214 -23.28 -0.81 3.18
N GLU A 215 -24.46 -0.74 3.82
CA GLU A 215 -25.45 0.29 3.52
C GLU A 215 -24.91 1.70 3.79
N GLU A 216 -24.28 1.92 4.95
CA GLU A 216 -23.68 3.22 5.29
C GLU A 216 -22.53 3.60 4.36
N ILE A 217 -21.72 2.62 3.94
CA ILE A 217 -20.55 2.82 3.08
C ILE A 217 -20.98 3.16 1.64
N GLY A 218 -21.97 2.43 1.10
CA GLY A 218 -22.45 2.60 -0.26
C GLY A 218 -23.39 3.79 -0.47
N THR A 219 -24.07 4.25 0.59
CA THR A 219 -25.02 5.36 0.49
C THR A 219 -24.31 6.70 0.42
N VAL A 220 -24.49 7.43 -0.69
CA VAL A 220 -23.98 8.79 -0.85
C VAL A 220 -24.83 9.75 -0.02
N THR A 221 -24.18 10.46 0.90
CA THR A 221 -24.77 11.52 1.73
C THR A 221 -23.86 12.75 1.70
N PRO A 222 -24.23 13.91 2.27
CA PRO A 222 -23.29 15.04 2.43
C PRO A 222 -22.01 14.65 3.18
N GLU A 223 -22.10 13.80 4.20
CA GLU A 223 -20.97 13.31 5.00
C GLU A 223 -20.16 12.25 4.25
N ASN A 224 -20.83 11.42 3.44
CA ASN A 224 -20.26 10.39 2.58
C ASN A 224 -20.33 10.76 1.09
N ARG A 225 -20.00 12.01 0.77
CA ARG A 225 -20.13 12.52 -0.60
C ARG A 225 -19.25 11.74 -1.58
N MET A 226 -19.61 11.77 -2.85
CA MET A 226 -18.76 11.28 -3.93
C MET A 226 -17.44 12.06 -3.96
N ILE A 227 -16.31 11.37 -4.07
CA ILE A 227 -14.99 12.00 -4.21
C ILE A 227 -14.57 11.96 -5.68
N CYS A 228 -14.44 10.75 -6.20
CA CYS A 228 -14.22 10.46 -7.61
C CYS A 228 -15.00 9.19 -7.91
N PHE A 229 -15.86 9.23 -8.92
CA PHE A 229 -16.67 8.07 -9.29
C PHE A 229 -15.77 6.87 -9.63
N PRO A 230 -15.92 5.71 -8.95
CA PRO A 230 -17.13 5.30 -8.22
C PRO A 230 -17.09 5.46 -6.69
N TYR A 231 -16.05 6.04 -6.09
CA TYR A 231 -15.86 6.01 -4.64
C TYR A 231 -16.47 7.21 -3.89
N PRO A 232 -17.50 6.97 -3.04
CA PRO A 232 -17.82 7.91 -1.97
C PRO A 232 -16.72 7.91 -0.90
N LYS A 233 -16.73 8.95 -0.06
CA LYS A 233 -15.68 9.22 0.94
C LYS A 233 -15.30 8.00 1.79
N TYR A 234 -16.25 7.17 2.22
CA TYR A 234 -15.99 6.02 3.09
C TYR A 234 -15.32 4.82 2.40
N MET A 235 -15.10 4.87 1.08
CA MET A 235 -14.28 3.91 0.33
C MET A 235 -12.85 4.41 0.07
N ASN A 236 -12.48 5.58 0.58
CA ASN A 236 -11.17 6.19 0.35
C ASN A 236 -10.29 6.07 1.61
N ALA A 237 -9.01 5.72 1.45
CA ALA A 237 -8.04 5.80 2.53
C ALA A 237 -7.89 7.22 3.10
N ILE A 238 -7.66 7.32 4.41
CA ILE A 238 -7.36 8.58 5.10
C ILE A 238 -5.87 8.67 5.45
N MET A 239 -5.20 9.71 4.97
CA MET A 239 -3.79 9.94 5.31
C MET A 239 -3.58 10.81 6.54
N GLU A 240 -4.60 11.54 6.99
CA GLU A 240 -4.54 12.42 8.17
C GLU A 240 -4.65 11.60 9.46
N VAL A 241 -3.63 10.79 9.72
CA VAL A 241 -3.48 9.94 10.90
C VAL A 241 -2.14 10.18 11.59
N ASP A 242 -2.08 9.83 12.87
CA ASP A 242 -0.83 9.77 13.64
C ASP A 242 -0.62 8.32 14.12
N GLN A 243 0.15 7.53 13.36
CA GLN A 243 0.40 6.11 13.65
C GLN A 243 1.85 5.73 13.39
N ALA A 244 2.38 4.80 14.18
CA ALA A 244 3.72 4.24 14.02
C ALA A 244 3.75 2.75 14.33
N ALA A 245 4.70 2.05 13.71
CA ALA A 245 4.94 0.63 13.98
C ALA A 245 6.44 0.31 13.92
N ALA A 246 6.84 -0.75 14.62
CA ALA A 246 8.19 -1.27 14.61
C ALA A 246 8.20 -2.79 14.70
N VAL A 247 9.20 -3.40 14.08
CA VAL A 247 9.47 -4.84 14.08
C VAL A 247 10.96 -5.08 14.29
N ILE A 248 11.31 -5.94 15.25
CA ILE A 248 12.67 -6.42 15.49
C ILE A 248 12.84 -7.77 14.81
N MET A 249 13.94 -7.93 14.07
CA MET A 249 14.25 -9.13 13.29
C MET A 249 15.62 -9.70 13.66
N THR A 250 15.74 -11.02 13.64
CA THR A 250 17.01 -11.73 13.82
C THR A 250 16.94 -13.13 13.20
N ASN A 251 17.93 -13.98 13.41
CA ASN A 251 17.85 -15.41 13.11
C ASN A 251 17.62 -16.26 14.36
N VAL A 252 17.15 -17.49 14.17
CA VAL A 252 16.90 -18.47 15.25
C VAL A 252 18.13 -18.65 16.16
N GLY A 253 19.34 -18.73 15.60
CA GLY A 253 20.56 -18.94 16.38
C GLY A 253 20.83 -17.78 17.35
N THR A 254 20.67 -16.55 16.87
CA THR A 254 20.84 -15.33 17.67
C THR A 254 19.73 -15.18 18.71
N ALA A 255 18.47 -15.48 18.35
CA ALA A 255 17.37 -15.46 19.30
C ALA A 255 17.58 -16.46 20.45
N GLN A 256 18.07 -17.67 20.15
CA GLN A 256 18.45 -18.65 21.17
C GLN A 256 19.61 -18.16 22.05
N GLU A 257 20.66 -17.56 21.44
CA GLU A 257 21.81 -17.01 22.16
C GLU A 257 21.43 -15.87 23.11
N LEU A 258 20.46 -15.04 22.71
CA LEU A 258 19.96 -13.91 23.51
C LEU A 258 18.84 -14.29 24.49
N GLY A 259 18.34 -15.53 24.42
CA GLY A 259 17.27 -16.02 25.30
C GLY A 259 15.89 -15.42 24.98
N ILE A 260 15.62 -15.06 23.72
CA ILE A 260 14.30 -14.60 23.30
C ILE A 260 13.32 -15.79 23.33
N PRO A 261 12.16 -15.69 24.03
CA PRO A 261 11.21 -16.79 24.12
C PRO A 261 10.67 -17.22 22.75
N LYS A 262 10.53 -18.53 22.52
CA LYS A 262 10.19 -19.10 21.21
C LYS A 262 8.78 -18.71 20.76
N GLU A 263 7.86 -18.54 21.71
CA GLU A 263 6.50 -18.05 21.51
C GLU A 263 6.42 -16.63 20.95
N LYS A 264 7.53 -15.89 20.92
CA LYS A 264 7.61 -14.56 20.29
C LYS A 264 7.96 -14.62 18.82
N TRP A 265 8.40 -15.77 18.31
CA TRP A 265 8.98 -15.88 16.97
C TRP A 265 7.90 -16.05 15.91
N ALA A 266 7.98 -15.26 14.85
CA ALA A 266 7.27 -15.50 13.60
C ALA A 266 8.29 -15.70 12.47
N TYR A 267 8.22 -16.84 11.80
CA TYR A 267 9.11 -17.22 10.72
C TYR A 267 8.62 -16.67 9.40
N ILE A 268 9.57 -16.27 8.56
CA ILE A 268 9.31 -15.90 7.16
C ILE A 268 9.43 -17.17 6.33
N TRP A 269 8.36 -17.56 5.64
CA TRP A 269 8.31 -18.75 4.80
C TRP A 269 8.67 -18.45 3.35
N GLY A 270 8.14 -17.35 2.82
CA GLY A 270 8.38 -16.95 1.45
C GLY A 270 8.20 -15.46 1.29
N CYS A 271 8.89 -14.88 0.33
CA CYS A 271 8.76 -13.47 0.01
C CYS A 271 9.18 -13.18 -1.43
N ALA A 272 8.65 -12.10 -1.98
CA ALA A 272 9.04 -11.58 -3.28
C ALA A 272 8.70 -10.09 -3.38
N ASP A 273 9.33 -9.42 -4.33
CA ASP A 273 9.03 -8.05 -4.71
C ASP A 273 9.32 -7.84 -6.20
N ALA A 274 8.48 -7.03 -6.85
CA ALA A 274 8.63 -6.69 -8.26
C ALA A 274 7.97 -5.33 -8.53
N VAL A 275 8.32 -4.76 -9.67
CA VAL A 275 7.78 -3.50 -10.15
C VAL A 275 7.03 -3.74 -11.44
N ASP A 276 5.83 -3.22 -11.49
CA ASP A 276 4.95 -3.24 -12.63
C ASP A 276 5.27 -2.01 -13.51
N LEU A 277 4.95 -2.00 -14.81
CA LEU A 277 5.28 -0.87 -15.72
C LEU A 277 4.97 0.49 -15.09
N TRP A 278 5.97 1.37 -15.01
CA TRP A 278 5.94 2.41 -14.00
C TRP A 278 4.75 3.38 -14.13
N TYR A 279 4.48 3.84 -15.36
CA TYR A 279 3.49 4.87 -15.65
C TYR A 279 2.13 4.30 -16.03
N LEU A 280 1.06 4.99 -15.64
CA LEU A 280 -0.32 4.56 -15.86
C LEU A 280 -0.66 4.46 -17.37
N SER A 281 -0.12 5.39 -18.14
CA SER A 281 -0.22 5.44 -19.60
C SER A 281 0.45 4.26 -20.31
N GLU A 282 1.37 3.55 -19.67
CA GLU A 282 2.09 2.43 -20.26
C GLU A 282 1.50 1.07 -19.84
N ARG A 283 0.56 1.03 -18.89
CA ARG A 283 -0.02 -0.23 -18.38
C ARG A 283 -0.60 -1.11 -19.49
N LEU A 284 -0.45 -2.43 -19.40
CA LEU A 284 -1.12 -3.35 -20.34
C LEU A 284 -2.64 -3.09 -20.40
N ASN A 285 -3.27 -3.02 -19.22
CA ASN A 285 -4.69 -2.70 -19.03
C ASN A 285 -4.88 -2.07 -17.64
N TYR A 286 -6.14 -1.85 -17.23
CA TYR A 286 -6.48 -1.21 -15.97
C TYR A 286 -7.26 -2.12 -15.00
N TYR A 287 -7.25 -3.44 -15.22
CA TYR A 287 -7.97 -4.41 -14.38
C TYR A 287 -7.07 -5.56 -13.90
N SER A 288 -5.77 -5.51 -14.17
CA SER A 288 -4.80 -6.53 -13.75
C SER A 288 -3.45 -5.92 -13.40
N SER A 289 -2.63 -6.69 -12.69
CA SER A 289 -1.27 -6.32 -12.30
C SER A 289 -0.34 -7.53 -12.47
N PRO A 290 0.35 -7.65 -13.62
CA PRO A 290 1.25 -8.78 -13.89
C PRO A 290 2.35 -8.94 -12.82
N ALA A 291 2.88 -7.84 -12.30
CA ALA A 291 3.90 -7.89 -11.26
C ALA A 291 3.34 -8.40 -9.93
N MET A 292 2.10 -8.05 -9.57
CA MET A 292 1.45 -8.60 -8.37
C MET A 292 1.24 -10.11 -8.48
N ALA A 293 0.78 -10.60 -9.63
CA ALA A 293 0.59 -12.03 -9.89
C ALA A 293 1.93 -12.79 -9.81
N LEU A 294 2.98 -12.25 -10.42
CA LEU A 294 4.34 -12.79 -10.32
C LEU A 294 4.80 -12.86 -8.86
N VAL A 295 4.69 -11.76 -8.11
CA VAL A 295 5.16 -11.67 -6.72
C VAL A 295 4.45 -12.68 -5.83
N GLY A 296 3.12 -12.82 -5.97
CA GLY A 296 2.36 -13.82 -5.23
C GLY A 296 2.80 -15.24 -5.55
N ARG A 297 2.96 -15.56 -6.83
CA ARG A 297 3.48 -16.86 -7.26
C ARG A 297 4.86 -17.14 -6.70
N ARG A 298 5.80 -16.19 -6.77
CA ARG A 298 7.17 -16.37 -6.26
C ARG A 298 7.23 -16.53 -4.75
N ALA A 299 6.43 -15.76 -4.01
CA ALA A 299 6.34 -15.91 -2.55
C ALA A 299 5.81 -17.30 -2.16
N LEU A 300 4.76 -17.78 -2.84
CA LEU A 300 4.19 -19.12 -2.65
C LEU A 300 5.16 -20.24 -3.04
N GLU A 301 5.83 -20.12 -4.19
CA GLU A 301 6.85 -21.07 -4.65
C GLU A 301 8.02 -21.19 -3.65
N MET A 302 8.49 -20.05 -3.13
CA MET A 302 9.54 -20.01 -2.11
C MET A 302 9.09 -20.68 -0.82
N ALA A 303 7.85 -20.43 -0.39
CA ALA A 303 7.27 -21.07 0.78
C ALA A 303 6.95 -22.56 0.57
N GLY A 304 6.84 -23.00 -0.69
CA GLY A 304 6.44 -24.35 -1.05
C GLY A 304 4.96 -24.64 -0.82
N LEU A 305 4.11 -23.62 -0.97
CA LEU A 305 2.68 -23.66 -0.65
C LEU A 305 1.82 -23.33 -1.86
N GLY A 306 0.60 -23.87 -1.88
CA GLY A 306 -0.51 -23.34 -2.68
C GLY A 306 -1.26 -22.20 -1.98
N ILE A 307 -2.01 -21.40 -2.73
CA ILE A 307 -2.82 -20.31 -2.16
C ILE A 307 -3.90 -20.83 -1.18
N ASP A 308 -4.39 -22.05 -1.39
CA ASP A 308 -5.39 -22.70 -0.53
C ASP A 308 -4.82 -23.11 0.84
N GLU A 309 -3.50 -23.14 0.99
CA GLU A 309 -2.82 -23.43 2.25
C GLU A 309 -2.60 -22.17 3.10
N ILE A 310 -2.92 -20.98 2.57
CA ILE A 310 -2.85 -19.73 3.33
C ILE A 310 -4.17 -19.55 4.10
N ASP A 311 -4.08 -19.38 5.41
CA ASP A 311 -5.24 -19.24 6.27
C ASP A 311 -5.75 -17.79 6.33
N TRP A 312 -4.83 -16.84 6.34
CA TRP A 312 -5.13 -15.43 6.58
C TRP A 312 -4.42 -14.49 5.62
N PHE A 313 -5.10 -13.40 5.26
CA PHE A 313 -4.54 -12.36 4.41
C PHE A 313 -4.60 -11.00 5.07
N ASP A 314 -3.57 -10.19 4.87
CA ASP A 314 -3.72 -8.74 4.84
C ASP A 314 -3.39 -8.23 3.44
N LEU A 315 -4.44 -7.99 2.66
CA LEU A 315 -4.33 -7.42 1.32
C LEU A 315 -4.30 -5.90 1.42
N TYR A 316 -3.29 -5.28 0.80
CA TYR A 316 -3.17 -3.83 0.73
C TYR A 316 -4.44 -3.21 0.12
N SER A 317 -5.02 -2.23 0.81
CA SER A 317 -6.43 -1.85 0.62
C SER A 317 -6.65 -0.34 0.66
N CYS A 318 -5.79 0.46 0.01
CA CYS A 318 -5.97 1.92 -0.07
C CYS A 318 -7.31 2.32 -0.71
N PHE A 319 -7.76 1.52 -1.66
CA PHE A 319 -9.05 1.60 -2.36
C PHE A 319 -9.56 0.18 -2.64
N PRO A 320 -10.87 -0.02 -2.81
CA PRO A 320 -11.45 -1.34 -3.11
C PRO A 320 -10.80 -2.06 -4.30
N SER A 321 -10.52 -1.36 -5.39
CA SER A 321 -9.83 -1.92 -6.56
C SER A 321 -8.49 -2.59 -6.23
N ALA A 322 -7.77 -2.11 -5.20
CA ALA A 322 -6.52 -2.73 -4.74
C ALA A 322 -6.73 -4.15 -4.21
N VAL A 323 -7.84 -4.34 -3.49
CA VAL A 323 -8.23 -5.64 -2.94
C VAL A 323 -8.75 -6.55 -4.04
N GLU A 324 -9.61 -6.05 -4.94
CA GLU A 324 -10.13 -6.85 -6.05
C GLU A 324 -9.00 -7.38 -6.95
N VAL A 325 -8.06 -6.52 -7.36
CA VAL A 325 -6.91 -6.96 -8.15
C VAL A 325 -6.04 -7.94 -7.36
N ALA A 326 -5.84 -7.74 -6.05
CA ALA A 326 -5.08 -8.68 -5.24
C ALA A 326 -5.73 -10.06 -5.16
N LEU A 327 -7.05 -10.13 -4.99
CA LEU A 327 -7.79 -11.39 -5.01
C LEU A 327 -7.64 -12.09 -6.36
N ASP A 328 -7.90 -11.37 -7.46
CA ASP A 328 -7.82 -11.92 -8.82
C ASP A 328 -6.40 -12.39 -9.17
N MET A 329 -5.37 -11.60 -8.87
CA MET A 329 -3.96 -11.93 -9.18
C MET A 329 -3.39 -13.05 -8.31
N LEU A 330 -3.96 -13.30 -7.13
CA LEU A 330 -3.61 -14.42 -6.25
C LEU A 330 -4.47 -15.66 -6.52
N GLY A 331 -5.51 -15.56 -7.36
CA GLY A 331 -6.45 -16.64 -7.63
C GLY A 331 -7.41 -16.93 -6.47
N ILE A 332 -7.70 -15.93 -5.64
CA ILE A 332 -8.64 -16.02 -4.51
C ILE A 332 -10.03 -15.61 -4.99
N ALA A 333 -11.05 -16.41 -4.68
CA ALA A 333 -12.43 -16.09 -5.03
C ALA A 333 -12.94 -14.85 -4.24
N GLU A 334 -13.84 -14.07 -4.83
CA GLU A 334 -14.38 -12.87 -4.16
C GLU A 334 -15.20 -13.19 -2.90
N ASP A 335 -15.89 -14.33 -2.94
CA ASP A 335 -16.69 -14.87 -1.83
C ASP A 335 -15.87 -15.77 -0.89
N ASP A 336 -14.54 -15.79 -1.04
CA ASP A 336 -13.67 -16.53 -0.15
C ASP A 336 -13.92 -16.12 1.32
N PRO A 337 -14.23 -17.09 2.21
CA PRO A 337 -14.62 -16.81 3.58
C PRO A 337 -13.42 -16.39 4.46
N ARG A 338 -12.18 -16.58 3.98
CA ARG A 338 -10.99 -16.23 4.75
C ARG A 338 -10.91 -14.71 4.95
N PRO A 339 -10.29 -14.25 6.05
CA PRO A 339 -10.07 -12.83 6.27
C PRO A 339 -9.16 -12.24 5.17
N ILE A 340 -9.62 -11.17 4.53
CA ILE A 340 -8.86 -10.38 3.54
C ILE A 340 -8.01 -9.27 4.18
N THR A 341 -8.24 -9.01 5.47
CA THR A 341 -7.42 -8.10 6.30
C THR A 341 -7.26 -8.63 7.71
N LEU A 342 -6.11 -8.32 8.29
CA LEU A 342 -5.74 -8.55 9.68
C LEU A 342 -5.79 -7.27 10.49
N ALA A 343 -5.49 -6.12 9.86
CA ALA A 343 -5.47 -4.81 10.51
C ALA A 343 -6.82 -4.06 10.43
N GLY A 344 -7.57 -4.19 9.33
CA GLY A 344 -8.84 -3.48 9.11
C GLY A 344 -8.89 -2.57 7.89
N GLY A 345 -7.84 -2.59 7.05
CA GLY A 345 -7.76 -1.85 5.80
C GLY A 345 -7.65 -0.32 5.92
N LEU A 346 -7.00 0.32 4.96
CA LEU A 346 -6.59 1.73 5.07
C LEU A 346 -7.74 2.75 5.28
N PRO A 347 -8.95 2.59 4.71
CA PRO A 347 -10.06 3.52 4.95
C PRO A 347 -10.50 3.60 6.42
N TYR A 348 -10.30 2.52 7.19
CA TYR A 348 -10.83 2.39 8.55
C TYR A 348 -9.71 2.30 9.59
N PHE A 349 -8.73 1.42 9.37
CA PHE A 349 -7.53 1.34 10.20
C PHE A 349 -6.77 2.66 10.24
N GLY A 350 -6.87 3.46 9.17
CA GLY A 350 -6.01 4.61 8.93
C GLY A 350 -4.96 4.27 7.87
N GLY A 351 -4.61 5.25 7.04
CA GLY A 351 -3.60 5.10 6.00
C GLY A 351 -2.34 5.88 6.38
N PRO A 352 -1.43 5.34 7.23
CA PRO A 352 -0.19 6.01 7.61
C PRO A 352 0.82 5.96 6.46
N GLY A 353 0.45 6.54 5.32
CA GLY A 353 1.29 6.71 4.15
C GLY A 353 1.94 5.41 3.72
N ASN A 354 3.27 5.39 3.81
CA ASN A 354 4.06 4.23 3.41
C ASN A 354 4.07 3.09 4.45
N ASN A 355 3.55 3.31 5.66
CA ASN A 355 3.76 2.44 6.80
C ASN A 355 2.61 1.46 7.12
N TYR A 356 1.51 1.45 6.34
CA TYR A 356 0.36 0.58 6.64
C TYR A 356 0.75 -0.90 6.76
N SER A 357 1.56 -1.41 5.82
CA SER A 357 1.92 -2.83 5.80
C SER A 357 2.74 -3.25 7.02
N LEU A 358 3.45 -2.33 7.69
CA LEU A 358 4.13 -2.65 8.95
C LEU A 358 3.14 -2.94 10.08
N HIS A 359 2.04 -2.18 10.14
CA HIS A 359 0.95 -2.44 11.09
C HIS A 359 0.24 -3.76 10.80
N ALA A 360 0.00 -4.08 9.52
CA ALA A 360 -0.52 -5.38 9.11
C ALA A 360 0.37 -6.54 9.56
N ILE A 361 1.70 -6.36 9.46
CA ILE A 361 2.69 -7.35 9.94
C ILE A 361 2.65 -7.48 11.47
N CYS A 362 2.53 -6.39 12.22
CA CYS A 362 2.35 -6.47 13.67
C CYS A 362 1.08 -7.25 14.04
N ALA A 363 -0.07 -6.92 13.43
CA ALA A 363 -1.33 -7.64 13.66
C ALA A 363 -1.25 -9.12 13.27
N MET A 364 -0.51 -9.43 12.20
CA MET A 364 -0.25 -10.80 11.76
C MET A 364 0.58 -11.58 12.77
N VAL A 365 1.67 -11.00 13.28
CA VAL A 365 2.51 -11.63 14.31
C VAL A 365 1.69 -11.93 15.56
N ASP A 366 0.87 -10.99 16.02
CA ASP A 366 0.02 -11.18 17.18
C ASP A 366 -0.94 -12.37 17.00
N ARG A 367 -1.57 -12.52 15.84
CA ARG A 367 -2.44 -13.68 15.55
C ARG A 367 -1.67 -14.99 15.44
N LEU A 368 -0.52 -15.00 14.75
CA LEU A 368 0.30 -16.21 14.62
C LEU A 368 0.83 -16.71 15.96
N ARG A 369 1.12 -15.82 16.92
CA ARG A 369 1.53 -16.26 18.27
C ARG A 369 0.41 -16.99 19.02
N GLY A 370 -0.86 -16.70 18.71
CA GLY A 370 -2.03 -17.42 19.23
C GLY A 370 -2.34 -18.73 18.50
N GLU A 371 -2.08 -18.80 17.19
CA GLU A 371 -2.25 -20.01 16.36
C GLU A 371 -1.01 -20.26 15.48
N PRO A 372 0.09 -20.76 16.07
CA PRO A 372 1.40 -20.81 15.41
C PRO A 372 1.45 -21.68 14.16
N GLN A 373 0.53 -22.65 14.02
CA GLN A 373 0.42 -23.52 12.86
C GLN A 373 -0.16 -22.85 11.60
N ARG A 374 -0.82 -21.69 11.78
CA ARG A 374 -1.46 -20.95 10.68
C ARG A 374 -0.42 -20.29 9.78
N LYS A 375 -0.83 -20.01 8.55
CA LYS A 375 -0.03 -19.34 7.52
C LYS A 375 -0.72 -18.06 7.10
N ALA A 376 0.01 -16.95 7.13
CA ALA A 376 -0.51 -15.64 6.78
C ALA A 376 0.27 -15.03 5.62
N LEU A 377 -0.43 -14.42 4.67
CA LEU A 377 0.17 -13.63 3.60
C LEU A 377 -0.12 -12.14 3.83
N VAL A 378 0.92 -11.33 3.86
CA VAL A 378 0.81 -9.87 3.84
C VAL A 378 1.21 -9.36 2.47
N SER A 379 0.32 -8.58 1.86
CA SER A 379 0.56 -7.88 0.61
C SER A 379 0.75 -6.39 0.87
N ALA A 380 1.82 -5.83 0.29
CA ALA A 380 2.11 -4.41 0.31
C ALA A 380 2.21 -3.90 -1.12
N MET A 381 1.61 -2.73 -1.39
CA MET A 381 1.55 -2.13 -2.71
C MET A 381 1.82 -0.63 -2.64
N GLY A 382 2.62 -0.12 -3.59
CA GLY A 382 3.04 1.27 -3.64
C GLY A 382 2.61 1.96 -4.93
N TRP A 383 2.35 3.27 -4.84
CA TRP A 383 1.91 4.12 -5.95
C TRP A 383 0.58 3.67 -6.58
N TYR A 384 0.56 3.30 -7.86
CA TYR A 384 -0.64 2.99 -8.64
C TYR A 384 -0.51 1.57 -9.20
N PHE A 385 -0.58 0.57 -8.32
CA PHE A 385 -0.17 -0.81 -8.62
C PHE A 385 1.26 -0.93 -9.16
N THR A 386 2.16 -0.01 -8.76
CA THR A 386 3.49 0.08 -9.38
C THR A 386 4.52 -0.79 -8.69
N LYS A 387 4.60 -0.70 -7.36
CA LYS A 387 5.56 -1.50 -6.59
C LYS A 387 4.77 -2.55 -5.83
N HIS A 388 5.27 -3.78 -5.77
CA HIS A 388 4.67 -4.87 -5.00
C HIS A 388 5.72 -5.55 -4.13
N ALA A 389 5.35 -5.85 -2.89
CA ALA A 389 6.15 -6.68 -2.00
C ALA A 389 5.20 -7.56 -1.18
N GLN A 390 5.49 -8.86 -1.11
CA GLN A 390 4.69 -9.81 -0.34
C GLN A 390 5.57 -10.66 0.57
N GLY A 391 4.99 -11.09 1.68
CA GLY A 391 5.61 -12.01 2.64
C GLY A 391 4.59 -13.03 3.15
N ILE A 392 5.05 -14.26 3.31
CA ILE A 392 4.31 -15.37 3.90
C ILE A 392 4.96 -15.74 5.22
N TYR A 393 4.15 -15.92 6.26
CA TYR A 393 4.60 -16.05 7.64
C TYR A 393 3.88 -17.18 8.37
N SER A 394 4.55 -17.76 9.37
CA SER A 394 3.95 -18.71 10.32
C SER A 394 4.68 -18.67 11.67
N GLY A 395 4.04 -19.11 12.75
CA GLY A 395 4.73 -19.36 14.03
C GLY A 395 5.58 -20.64 14.01
N MET A 396 5.42 -21.48 12.97
CA MET A 396 6.23 -22.67 12.73
C MET A 396 7.35 -22.37 11.71
N PRO A 397 8.53 -23.02 11.82
CA PRO A 397 9.60 -22.86 10.84
C PRO A 397 9.20 -23.44 9.46
N PRO A 398 9.71 -22.87 8.36
CA PRO A 398 9.50 -23.44 7.02
C PRO A 398 10.21 -24.80 6.88
N GLU A 399 9.66 -25.64 6.01
CA GLU A 399 10.19 -26.98 5.71
C GLU A 399 11.31 -26.95 4.66
N ARG A 400 11.49 -25.82 3.98
CA ARG A 400 12.48 -25.60 2.92
C ARG A 400 13.56 -24.62 3.35
N GLU A 401 14.71 -24.71 2.69
CA GLU A 401 15.78 -23.74 2.90
C GLU A 401 15.29 -22.34 2.55
N TRP A 402 15.50 -21.41 3.48
CA TRP A 402 15.16 -20.02 3.24
C TRP A 402 16.17 -19.40 2.29
N ARG A 403 15.74 -19.09 1.07
CA ARG A 403 16.53 -18.34 0.10
C ARG A 403 15.60 -17.46 -0.73
N ARG A 404 15.75 -16.14 -0.57
CA ARG A 404 15.03 -15.16 -1.40
C ARG A 404 15.38 -15.39 -2.87
N ALA A 405 14.35 -15.61 -3.69
CA ALA A 405 14.49 -15.69 -5.13
C ALA A 405 14.50 -14.26 -5.71
N ASP A 406 15.62 -13.55 -5.56
CA ASP A 406 15.82 -12.29 -6.29
C ASP A 406 16.19 -12.63 -7.74
N SER A 407 15.23 -12.43 -8.65
CA SER A 407 15.36 -12.79 -10.06
C SER A 407 15.32 -11.52 -10.92
N PRO A 408 16.47 -10.95 -11.30
CA PRO A 408 16.52 -9.87 -12.30
C PRO A 408 15.82 -10.24 -13.61
N GLN A 409 15.77 -11.54 -13.93
CA GLN A 409 15.06 -12.08 -15.09
C GLN A 409 13.54 -11.86 -14.97
N ASP A 410 12.97 -12.02 -13.78
CA ASP A 410 11.53 -11.82 -13.59
C ASP A 410 11.15 -10.35 -13.84
N GLN A 411 11.99 -9.41 -13.40
CA GLN A 411 11.78 -7.99 -13.69
C GLN A 411 11.97 -7.68 -15.19
N ALA A 412 12.98 -8.26 -15.82
CA ALA A 412 13.21 -8.08 -17.27
C ALA A 412 12.04 -8.61 -18.11
N GLU A 413 11.40 -9.71 -17.69
CA GLU A 413 10.21 -10.26 -18.35
C GLU A 413 9.00 -9.32 -18.21
N LEU A 414 8.79 -8.72 -17.03
CA LEU A 414 7.75 -7.71 -16.82
C LEU A 414 7.99 -6.46 -17.69
N ASP A 415 9.22 -5.96 -17.71
CA ASP A 415 9.60 -4.77 -18.47
C ASP A 415 9.46 -4.97 -19.99
N ALA A 416 9.60 -6.21 -20.46
CA ALA A 416 9.49 -6.57 -21.88
C ALA A 416 8.05 -6.92 -22.32
N MET A 417 7.06 -6.92 -21.41
CA MET A 417 5.68 -7.26 -21.76
C MET A 417 5.14 -6.28 -22.82
N PRO A 418 4.50 -6.76 -23.90
CA PRO A 418 3.90 -5.87 -24.89
C PRO A 418 2.88 -4.95 -24.23
N HIS A 419 3.07 -3.65 -24.43
CA HIS A 419 2.23 -2.65 -23.82
C HIS A 419 2.03 -1.49 -24.80
N PRO A 420 0.95 -0.73 -24.66
CA PRO A 420 0.66 0.34 -25.60
C PRO A 420 1.63 1.51 -25.47
N THR A 421 1.81 2.22 -26.59
CA THR A 421 2.52 3.50 -26.63
C THR A 421 1.54 4.65 -26.41
N LEU A 422 1.96 5.62 -25.62
CA LEU A 422 1.23 6.86 -25.39
C LEU A 422 1.35 7.80 -26.60
N VAL A 423 0.22 8.37 -27.03
CA VAL A 423 0.12 9.43 -28.01
C VAL A 423 -0.21 10.73 -27.27
N GLU A 424 0.77 11.62 -27.16
CA GLU A 424 0.64 12.83 -26.34
C GLU A 424 -0.36 13.83 -26.91
N ALA A 425 -0.26 14.13 -28.21
CA ALA A 425 -1.17 15.00 -28.95
C ALA A 425 -2.15 14.14 -29.76
N ALA A 426 -3.11 13.53 -29.08
CA ALA A 426 -4.02 12.57 -29.69
C ALA A 426 -5.10 13.24 -30.53
N GLN A 427 -5.36 12.69 -31.71
CA GLN A 427 -6.39 13.16 -32.64
C GLN A 427 -7.05 11.98 -33.35
N GLY A 428 -8.38 11.98 -33.41
CA GLY A 428 -9.14 11.02 -34.21
C GLY A 428 -10.14 10.21 -33.40
N ALA A 429 -10.58 9.09 -33.99
CA ALA A 429 -11.50 8.16 -33.36
C ALA A 429 -10.76 7.15 -32.48
N GLY A 430 -11.44 6.71 -31.42
CA GLY A 430 -10.93 5.72 -30.49
C GLY A 430 -12.03 5.11 -29.64
N THR A 431 -11.60 4.34 -28.64
CA THR A 431 -12.47 3.65 -27.70
C THR A 431 -12.02 3.95 -26.27
N VAL A 432 -12.96 4.16 -25.35
CA VAL A 432 -12.66 4.37 -23.93
C VAL A 432 -12.17 3.05 -23.30
N GLU A 433 -11.01 3.09 -22.65
CA GLU A 433 -10.49 1.96 -21.87
C GLU A 433 -10.85 2.06 -20.38
N THR A 434 -10.88 3.29 -19.86
CA THR A 434 -11.35 3.60 -18.51
C THR A 434 -11.62 5.09 -18.34
N TYR A 435 -12.35 5.43 -17.29
CA TYR A 435 -12.72 6.79 -16.96
C TYR A 435 -12.94 6.98 -15.46
N THR A 436 -12.94 8.25 -15.04
CA THR A 436 -13.49 8.67 -13.74
C THR A 436 -14.05 10.08 -13.84
N VAL A 437 -14.93 10.43 -12.91
CA VAL A 437 -15.48 11.78 -12.75
C VAL A 437 -15.10 12.29 -11.37
N VAL A 438 -14.42 13.43 -11.32
CA VAL A 438 -14.02 14.09 -10.08
C VAL A 438 -15.13 15.00 -9.60
N PHE A 439 -15.45 14.94 -8.31
CA PHE A 439 -16.48 15.75 -7.67
C PHE A 439 -15.87 16.81 -6.76
N ASP A 440 -16.58 17.91 -6.57
CA ASP A 440 -16.20 18.93 -5.59
C ASP A 440 -16.71 18.61 -4.16
N ARG A 441 -16.70 19.60 -3.27
CA ARG A 441 -17.15 19.43 -1.88
C ARG A 441 -18.66 19.50 -1.73
N ASP A 442 -19.36 20.11 -2.68
CA ASP A 442 -20.81 20.27 -2.68
C ASP A 442 -21.50 19.07 -3.35
N GLY A 443 -20.72 18.17 -3.96
CA GLY A 443 -21.20 16.94 -4.59
C GLY A 443 -21.49 17.10 -6.07
N GLU A 444 -20.98 18.17 -6.69
CA GLU A 444 -21.17 18.45 -8.11
C GLU A 444 -20.01 17.87 -8.95
N PRO A 445 -20.29 17.26 -10.12
CA PRO A 445 -19.25 16.82 -11.04
C PRO A 445 -18.42 18.00 -11.55
N LYS A 446 -17.10 17.92 -11.39
CA LYS A 446 -16.15 18.99 -11.73
C LYS A 446 -15.44 18.78 -13.06
N PHE A 447 -14.92 17.58 -13.30
CA PHE A 447 -14.29 17.20 -14.57
C PHE A 447 -14.14 15.69 -14.70
N GLY A 448 -14.05 15.21 -15.95
CA GLY A 448 -13.82 13.81 -16.28
C GLY A 448 -12.38 13.56 -16.73
N ILE A 449 -11.84 12.40 -16.37
CA ILE A 449 -10.56 11.88 -16.89
C ILE A 449 -10.88 10.60 -17.66
N VAL A 450 -10.35 10.48 -18.87
CA VAL A 450 -10.55 9.32 -19.75
C VAL A 450 -9.20 8.85 -20.25
N PHE A 451 -8.98 7.54 -20.16
CA PHE A 451 -7.95 6.85 -20.92
C PHE A 451 -8.63 6.10 -22.05
N GLY A 452 -8.08 6.24 -23.26
CA GLY A 452 -8.65 5.60 -24.45
C GLY A 452 -7.60 5.09 -25.41
N ARG A 453 -8.08 4.32 -26.39
CA ARG A 453 -7.32 3.62 -27.42
C ARG A 453 -7.71 4.17 -28.78
N LEU A 454 -6.78 4.77 -29.52
CA LEU A 454 -6.97 5.14 -30.92
C LEU A 454 -7.10 3.87 -31.79
N GLU A 455 -7.69 4.01 -32.98
CA GLU A 455 -7.82 2.90 -33.94
C GLU A 455 -6.48 2.29 -34.39
N ASP A 456 -5.39 3.06 -34.32
CA ASP A 456 -4.02 2.60 -34.62
C ASP A 456 -3.34 1.88 -33.45
N GLY A 457 -4.02 1.76 -32.30
CA GLY A 457 -3.52 1.11 -31.09
C GLY A 457 -2.83 2.05 -30.10
N GLY A 458 -2.60 3.33 -30.44
CA GLY A 458 -2.04 4.32 -29.53
C GLY A 458 -2.95 4.60 -28.34
N ARG A 459 -2.38 4.79 -27.14
CA ARG A 459 -3.16 5.22 -25.96
C ARG A 459 -3.20 6.73 -25.89
N PHE A 460 -4.34 7.28 -25.49
CA PHE A 460 -4.44 8.69 -25.12
C PHE A 460 -5.00 8.86 -23.72
N ILE A 461 -4.66 9.99 -23.11
CA ILE A 461 -5.29 10.53 -21.92
C ILE A 461 -6.01 11.80 -22.36
N ALA A 462 -7.27 11.96 -21.96
CA ALA A 462 -8.07 13.14 -22.28
C ALA A 462 -8.95 13.54 -21.10
N ASN A 463 -9.37 14.81 -21.10
CA ASN A 463 -10.46 15.27 -20.26
C ASN A 463 -11.77 15.25 -21.04
N ALA A 464 -12.86 14.86 -20.39
CA ALA A 464 -14.19 15.03 -20.97
C ALA A 464 -14.49 16.52 -21.20
N GLU A 465 -15.30 16.84 -22.20
CA GLU A 465 -15.82 18.20 -22.37
C GLU A 465 -16.43 18.71 -21.05
N PRO A 466 -16.27 20.00 -20.69
CA PRO A 466 -16.72 20.56 -19.41
C PRO A 466 -18.24 20.80 -19.39
N ASP A 467 -19.00 19.74 -19.64
CA ASP A 467 -20.46 19.72 -19.68
C ASP A 467 -21.00 18.92 -18.48
N PRO A 468 -21.73 19.57 -17.54
CA PRO A 468 -22.32 18.88 -16.39
C PRO A 468 -23.23 17.71 -16.75
N GLU A 469 -23.96 17.75 -17.88
CA GLU A 469 -24.83 16.65 -18.29
C GLU A 469 -24.01 15.43 -18.71
N LEU A 470 -22.98 15.64 -19.54
CA LEU A 470 -21.99 14.61 -19.90
C LEU A 470 -21.34 14.00 -18.65
N LEU A 471 -20.87 14.82 -17.71
CA LEU A 471 -20.22 14.32 -16.50
C LEU A 471 -21.17 13.51 -15.61
N ARG A 472 -22.45 13.89 -15.52
CA ARG A 472 -23.46 13.09 -14.80
C ARG A 472 -23.72 11.78 -15.52
N TRP A 473 -23.90 11.83 -16.85
CA TRP A 473 -24.13 10.65 -17.68
C TRP A 473 -23.01 9.61 -17.55
N MET A 474 -21.74 10.05 -17.51
CA MET A 474 -20.59 9.17 -17.27
C MET A 474 -20.71 8.36 -15.97
N THR A 475 -21.42 8.87 -14.96
CA THR A 475 -21.61 8.16 -13.67
C THR A 475 -22.84 7.25 -13.63
N GLN A 476 -23.69 7.30 -14.67
CA GLN A 476 -24.94 6.57 -14.77
C GLN A 476 -24.91 5.45 -15.81
N GLU A 477 -24.06 5.59 -16.83
CA GLU A 477 -23.92 4.65 -17.93
C GLU A 477 -22.47 4.14 -18.05
N GLU A 478 -22.30 2.94 -18.60
CA GLU A 478 -20.96 2.40 -18.85
C GLU A 478 -20.30 3.15 -20.02
N MET A 479 -19.11 3.70 -19.77
CA MET A 479 -18.33 4.41 -20.79
C MET A 479 -17.24 3.54 -21.39
N VAL A 480 -16.71 2.55 -20.66
CA VAL A 480 -15.69 1.63 -21.17
C VAL A 480 -16.23 0.87 -22.38
N GLY A 481 -15.44 0.83 -23.45
CA GLY A 481 -15.83 0.23 -24.72
C GLY A 481 -16.67 1.14 -25.63
N ARG A 482 -17.11 2.33 -25.17
CA ARG A 482 -17.77 3.30 -26.04
C ARG A 482 -16.80 3.93 -27.03
N ARG A 483 -17.34 4.28 -28.19
CA ARG A 483 -16.63 5.10 -29.17
C ARG A 483 -16.42 6.50 -28.61
N ALA A 484 -15.29 7.07 -28.99
CA ALA A 484 -14.90 8.40 -28.58
C ALA A 484 -14.15 9.10 -29.71
N LYS A 485 -14.31 10.42 -29.78
CA LYS A 485 -13.46 11.29 -30.60
C LYS A 485 -12.58 12.12 -29.69
N VAL A 486 -11.28 12.09 -29.93
CA VAL A 486 -10.29 12.86 -29.19
C VAL A 486 -9.70 13.94 -30.11
N ARG A 487 -9.51 15.14 -29.54
CA ARG A 487 -8.80 16.24 -30.18
C ARG A 487 -7.73 16.78 -29.24
N HIS A 488 -6.58 17.15 -29.80
CA HIS A 488 -5.57 17.89 -29.07
C HIS A 488 -5.91 19.38 -29.09
N ASP A 489 -5.99 20.00 -27.91
CA ASP A 489 -6.20 21.42 -27.71
C ASP A 489 -4.84 22.09 -27.50
N ALA A 490 -4.35 22.76 -28.54
CA ALA A 490 -3.01 23.36 -28.54
C ALA A 490 -2.87 24.56 -27.58
N GLU A 491 -3.97 25.21 -27.20
CA GLU A 491 -3.94 26.36 -26.27
C GLU A 491 -3.73 25.88 -24.83
N THR A 492 -4.43 24.81 -24.45
CA THR A 492 -4.35 24.24 -23.11
C THR A 492 -3.29 23.14 -22.97
N GLY A 493 -2.80 22.60 -24.10
CA GLY A 493 -1.90 21.45 -24.14
C GLY A 493 -2.56 20.13 -23.74
N ARG A 494 -3.90 20.08 -23.71
CA ARG A 494 -4.68 18.91 -23.27
C ARG A 494 -5.38 18.24 -24.43
N ASN A 495 -5.61 16.94 -24.33
CA ASN A 495 -6.56 16.26 -25.18
C ASN A 495 -7.95 16.35 -24.56
N ILE A 496 -8.94 16.62 -25.40
CA ILE A 496 -10.35 16.68 -25.03
C ILE A 496 -11.10 15.56 -25.75
N VAL A 497 -12.00 14.89 -25.04
CA VAL A 497 -12.75 13.75 -25.58
C VAL A 497 -14.25 14.01 -25.56
N THR A 498 -14.89 13.63 -26.67
CA THR A 498 -16.35 13.49 -26.79
C THR A 498 -16.68 12.01 -26.89
N ILE A 499 -17.51 11.51 -25.98
CA ILE A 499 -17.95 10.11 -25.93
C ILE A 499 -19.26 9.99 -26.73
N GLU A 500 -19.37 8.96 -27.57
CA GLU A 500 -20.51 8.72 -28.48
C GLU A 500 -21.54 7.71 -27.95
#